data_AF-A0A439RTS5-F1
#
_entry.id   AF-A0A439RTS5-F1
#
_cell.length_a   1.000
_cell.length_b   1.000
_cell.length_c   1.000
_cell.angle_alpha   90.00
_cell.angle_beta   90.00
_cell.angle_gamma   90.00
#
_symmetry.space_group_name_H-M   'P 1'
#
loop_
_entity.id
_entity.type
_entity.pdbx_description
1 polymer ?
#
loop_
_entity_poly.entity_id
_entity_poly.type
_entity_poly.pdbx_seq_one_letter_code
_entity_poly.pdbx_strand_id
1 'polypeptide(L)'
;MPGEQKFVVRQTLRAAIRLGLIGSKDERITARLSHALIEQAKRQTGIKGDTELLEFALANVALEDNFAATMNKLAGTIDPDIKLGFD
;
A
#
# COMPACT_ATOMS: atom_id res chain seq x y z
N MET A 1 -1.34 11.03 10.60
CA MET A 1 -2.69 11.11 11.23
C MET A 1 -3.41 9.77 11.10
N PRO A 2 -4.15 9.26 12.11
CA PRO A 2 -4.77 7.92 12.07
C PRO A 2 -5.74 7.64 10.90
N GLY A 3 -6.25 8.69 10.24
CA GLY A 3 -7.13 8.58 9.07
C GLY A 3 -6.42 8.28 7.75
N GLU A 4 -5.14 8.63 7.65
CA GLU A 4 -4.34 8.53 6.43
C GLU A 4 -3.95 7.08 6.11
N GLN A 5 -3.53 6.31 7.11
CA GLN A 5 -3.26 4.87 6.94
C GLN A 5 -4.51 4.10 6.48
N LYS A 6 -5.68 4.41 7.03
CA LYS A 6 -6.96 3.79 6.60
C LYS A 6 -7.32 4.11 5.15
N PHE A 7 -6.90 5.28 4.66
CA PHE A 7 -7.10 5.64 3.25
C PHE A 7 -6.21 4.80 2.33
N VAL A 8 -4.91 4.70 2.61
CA VAL A 8 -3.96 3.93 1.79
C VAL A 8 -4.37 2.46 1.69
N VAL A 9 -4.68 1.82 2.81
CA VAL A 9 -5.14 0.41 2.83
C VAL A 9 -6.35 0.22 1.92
N ARG A 10 -7.36 1.10 2.06
CA ARG A 10 -8.59 1.02 1.27
C ARG A 10 -8.33 1.24 -0.21
N GLN A 11 -7.50 2.21 -0.59
CA GLN A 11 -7.23 2.51 -2.00
C GLN A 11 -6.44 1.40 -2.67
N THR A 12 -5.47 0.84 -1.96
CA THR A 12 -4.65 -0.30 -2.43
C THR A 12 -5.53 -1.51 -2.70
N LEU A 13 -6.32 -1.95 -1.71
CA LEU A 13 -7.21 -3.10 -1.89
C LEU A 13 -8.23 -2.87 -3.00
N ARG A 14 -8.79 -1.64 -3.11
CA ARG A 14 -9.71 -1.30 -4.21
C ARG A 14 -9.04 -1.36 -5.58
N ALA A 15 -7.81 -0.89 -5.71
CA ALA A 15 -7.07 -0.96 -6.96
C ALA A 15 -6.78 -2.40 -7.35
N ALA A 16 -6.34 -3.24 -6.39
CA ALA A 16 -6.09 -4.65 -6.62
C ALA A 16 -7.36 -5.41 -7.05
N ILE A 17 -8.51 -5.12 -6.42
CA ILE A 17 -9.82 -5.69 -6.83
C ILE A 17 -10.17 -5.27 -8.26
N ARG A 18 -10.03 -3.98 -8.60
CA ARG A 18 -10.34 -3.50 -9.97
C ARG A 18 -9.46 -4.14 -11.04
N LEU A 19 -8.21 -4.47 -10.70
CA LEU A 19 -7.27 -5.14 -11.60
C LEU A 19 -7.42 -6.66 -11.60
N GLY A 20 -8.36 -7.22 -10.82
CA GLY A 20 -8.59 -8.67 -10.74
C GLY A 20 -7.54 -9.44 -9.94
N LEU A 21 -6.70 -8.75 -9.17
CA LEU A 21 -5.64 -9.38 -8.34
C LEU A 21 -6.18 -9.97 -7.04
N ILE A 22 -7.32 -9.47 -6.57
CA ILE A 22 -8.03 -10.00 -5.39
C ILE A 22 -9.38 -10.52 -5.85
N GLY A 23 -9.60 -11.82 -5.69
CA GLY A 23 -10.78 -12.55 -6.15
C GLY A 23 -11.01 -13.81 -5.32
N SER A 24 -11.22 -14.95 -5.98
CA SER A 24 -11.32 -16.25 -5.32
C SER A 24 -10.00 -16.66 -4.65
N LYS A 25 -10.11 -17.31 -3.48
CA LYS A 25 -8.96 -17.72 -2.66
C LYS A 25 -8.46 -19.10 -3.07
N ASP A 26 -7.89 -19.17 -4.28
CA ASP A 26 -7.59 -20.44 -4.94
C ASP A 26 -6.18 -20.97 -4.66
N GLU A 27 -5.31 -20.13 -4.07
CA GLU A 27 -3.92 -20.46 -3.75
C GLU A 27 -3.61 -20.22 -2.27
N ARG A 28 -2.86 -21.16 -1.66
CA ARG A 28 -2.50 -21.12 -0.24
C ARG A 28 -1.01 -20.84 -0.05
N ILE A 29 -0.69 -19.70 0.55
CA ILE A 29 0.68 -19.34 0.93
C ILE A 29 0.92 -19.68 2.41
N THR A 30 2.07 -20.28 2.73
CA THR A 30 2.51 -20.52 4.12
C THR A 30 3.88 -19.91 4.33
N ALA A 31 4.03 -19.05 5.35
CA ALA A 31 5.31 -18.43 5.69
C ALA A 31 5.46 -18.30 7.21
N ARG A 32 6.71 -18.37 7.68
CA ARG A 32 7.06 -18.03 9.07
C ARG A 32 7.49 -16.58 9.12
N LEU A 33 6.78 -15.79 9.91
CA LEU A 33 7.04 -14.37 10.09
C LEU A 33 7.21 -14.06 11.58
N SER A 34 8.06 -13.09 11.90
CA SER A 34 8.26 -12.64 13.27
C SER A 34 6.96 -12.05 13.83
N HIS A 35 6.55 -12.46 15.03
CA HIS A 35 5.33 -11.96 15.67
C HIS A 35 5.31 -10.43 15.80
N ALA A 36 6.45 -9.83 16.19
CA ALA A 36 6.58 -8.38 16.30
C ALA A 36 6.32 -7.64 14.97
N LEU A 37 6.70 -8.24 13.83
CA LEU A 37 6.44 -7.69 12.50
C LEU A 37 4.95 -7.69 12.18
N ILE A 38 4.28 -8.82 12.44
CA ILE A 38 2.82 -8.95 12.23
C ILE A 38 2.07 -7.91 13.07
N GLU A 39 2.40 -7.83 14.36
CA GLU A 39 1.73 -6.90 15.28
C GLU A 39 1.93 -5.44 14.89
N GLN A 40 3.13 -5.07 14.48
CA GLN A 40 3.40 -3.71 14.00
C GLN A 40 2.62 -3.39 12.73
N ALA A 41 2.58 -4.33 11.78
CA ALA A 41 1.85 -4.15 10.53
C ALA A 41 0.33 -4.04 10.78
N LYS A 42 -0.24 -4.83 11.69
CA LYS A 42 -1.65 -4.71 12.12
C LYS A 42 -1.93 -3.36 12.77
N ARG A 43 -1.05 -2.87 13.64
CA ARG A 43 -1.20 -1.53 14.26
C ARG A 43 -1.18 -0.41 13.23
N GLN A 44 -0.28 -0.47 12.25
CA GLN A 44 -0.17 0.56 11.22
C GLN A 44 -1.34 0.53 10.24
N THR A 45 -1.76 -0.66 9.80
CA THR A 45 -2.81 -0.80 8.77
C THR A 45 -4.22 -0.78 9.36
N GLY A 46 -4.37 -1.13 10.64
CA GLY A 46 -5.67 -1.39 11.26
C GLY A 46 -6.30 -2.73 10.86
N ILE A 47 -5.62 -3.54 10.04
CA ILE A 47 -6.08 -4.86 9.61
C ILE A 47 -5.95 -5.84 10.78
N LYS A 48 -6.97 -6.68 10.97
CA LYS A 48 -7.00 -7.68 12.07
C LYS A 48 -6.62 -9.08 11.60
N GLY A 49 -7.04 -9.45 10.40
CA GLY A 49 -6.87 -10.80 9.85
C GLY A 49 -5.53 -10.97 9.13
N ASP A 50 -4.87 -12.10 9.34
CA ASP A 50 -3.57 -12.39 8.74
C ASP A 50 -3.66 -12.53 7.21
N THR A 51 -4.74 -13.13 6.70
CA THR A 51 -4.99 -13.22 5.26
C THR A 51 -5.18 -11.86 4.61
N GLU A 52 -6.01 -10.99 5.21
CA GLU A 52 -6.23 -9.63 4.69
C GLU A 52 -4.94 -8.79 4.76
N LEU A 53 -4.13 -8.98 5.80
CA LEU A 53 -2.85 -8.30 5.94
C LEU A 53 -1.88 -8.73 4.84
N LEU A 54 -1.86 -10.03 4.52
CA LEU A 54 -1.04 -10.58 3.45
C LEU A 54 -1.53 -10.12 2.07
N GLU A 55 -2.84 -10.14 1.82
CA GLU A 55 -3.44 -9.60 0.58
C GLU A 55 -3.07 -8.13 0.38
N PHE A 56 -3.15 -7.31 1.44
CA PHE A 56 -2.71 -5.92 1.38
C PHE A 56 -1.21 -5.77 1.09
N ALA A 57 -0.36 -6.57 1.75
CA ALA A 57 1.08 -6.54 1.52
C ALA A 57 1.45 -6.92 0.08
N LEU A 58 0.86 -7.98 -0.44
CA LEU A 58 1.06 -8.42 -1.82
C LEU A 58 0.48 -7.42 -2.82
N ALA A 59 -0.70 -6.85 -2.53
CA ALA A 59 -1.27 -5.80 -3.36
C ALA A 59 -0.36 -4.57 -3.44
N ASN A 60 0.28 -4.14 -2.35
CA ASN A 60 1.25 -3.04 -2.43
C ASN A 60 2.40 -3.33 -3.38
N VAL A 61 2.95 -4.56 -3.34
CA VAL A 61 4.05 -4.96 -4.22
C VAL A 61 3.58 -5.10 -5.67
N ALA A 62 2.40 -5.68 -5.90
CA ALA A 62 1.86 -5.90 -7.24
C ALA A 62 1.34 -4.61 -7.90
N LEU A 63 0.88 -3.65 -7.08
CA LEU A 63 0.41 -2.33 -7.52
C LEU A 63 1.51 -1.29 -7.51
N GLU A 64 2.72 -1.63 -7.05
CA GLU A 64 3.86 -0.73 -7.11
C GLU A 64 4.12 -0.44 -8.59
N ASP A 65 3.45 0.60 -9.09
CA ASP A 65 3.80 1.19 -10.36
C ASP A 65 5.17 1.83 -10.19
N ASN A 66 5.75 2.32 -11.28
CA ASN A 66 7.03 3.01 -11.32
C ASN A 66 7.12 4.24 -10.39
N PHE A 67 6.26 4.43 -9.39
CA PHE A 67 6.26 5.50 -8.39
C PHE A 67 7.65 5.87 -7.89
N ALA A 68 8.45 4.91 -7.41
CA ALA A 68 9.81 5.22 -6.98
C ALA A 68 10.68 5.77 -8.13
N ALA A 69 10.60 5.14 -9.31
CA ALA A 69 11.32 5.58 -10.51
C ALA A 69 10.82 6.94 -11.04
N THR A 70 9.51 7.20 -10.96
CA THR A 70 8.84 8.42 -11.40
C THR A 70 9.10 9.57 -10.45
N MET A 71 9.06 9.33 -9.13
CA MET A 71 9.46 10.31 -8.11
C MET A 71 10.93 10.68 -8.24
N ASN A 72 11.81 9.70 -8.49
CA ASN A 72 13.22 9.98 -8.77
C ASN A 72 13.39 10.80 -10.06
N LYS A 73 12.59 10.55 -11.11
CA LYS A 73 12.61 11.35 -12.34
C LYS A 73 12.06 12.77 -12.14
N LEU A 74 11.07 12.94 -11.26
CA LEU A 74 10.46 14.24 -10.95
C LEU A 74 11.25 15.04 -9.90
N ALA A 75 12.17 14.39 -9.19
CA ALA A 75 13.00 15.05 -8.20
C ALA A 75 13.84 16.15 -8.87
N GLY A 76 13.64 17.40 -8.44
CA GLY A 76 14.33 18.57 -8.99
C GLY A 76 13.78 19.08 -10.32
N THR A 77 12.67 18.54 -10.84
CA THR A 77 12.00 19.07 -12.05
C THR A 77 10.87 20.04 -11.72
N ILE A 78 10.50 20.16 -10.44
CA ILE A 78 9.51 21.12 -9.97
C ILE A 78 10.25 22.44 -9.72
N ASP A 79 9.79 23.50 -10.40
CA ASP A 79 10.30 24.86 -10.21
C ASP A 79 10.10 25.28 -8.74
N PRO A 80 11.16 25.66 -8.00
CA PRO A 80 11.04 26.07 -6.61
C PRO A 80 10.14 27.29 -6.41
N ASP A 81 9.92 28.10 -7.44
CA ASP A 81 9.07 29.28 -7.41
C ASP A 81 7.61 28.98 -7.84
N ILE A 82 7.27 27.71 -8.08
CA ILE A 82 5.91 27.32 -8.47
C ILE A 82 4.92 27.61 -7.34
N LYS A 83 3.90 28.41 -7.65
CA LYS A 83 2.81 28.70 -6.71
C LYS A 83 1.80 27.55 -6.71
N LEU A 84 1.83 26.72 -5.67
CA LEU A 84 0.94 25.57 -5.50
C LEU A 84 -0.47 25.92 -4.98
N GLY A 85 -0.84 27.21 -4.97
CA GLY A 85 -2.19 27.65 -4.61
C GLY A 85 -2.55 27.47 -3.13
N PHE A 86 -1.55 27.35 -2.25
CA PHE A 86 -1.72 27.45 -0.81
C PHE A 86 -1.34 28.89 -0.42
N ASP A 87 -2.36 29.70 -0.12
CA ASP A 87 -2.20 31.03 0.48
C ASP A 87 -1.88 30.91 1.99
#